data_AF-A0A3D5W8H3-F1
#
_entry.id   AF-A0A3D5W8H3-F1
#
_cell.length_a   1.000
_cell.length_b   1.000
_cell.length_c   1.000
_cell.angle_alpha   90.00
_cell.angle_beta   90.00
_cell.angle_gamma   90.00
#
_symmetry.space_group_name_H-M   'P 1'
#
loop_
_entity.id
_entity.type
_entity.pdbx_description
1 polymer ?
#
loop_
_entity_poly.entity_id
_entity_poly.type
_entity_poly.pdbx_seq_one_letter_code
_entity_poly.pdbx_strand_id
1 'polypeptide(L)'
;MRSKATQLSLIISWAIEQDNRRWCHLSIAREDVLPSYDDLCHVKRLFLGADAKAIQMFPPEAEHVNIHSYCLHLFYCTDEDPLPDFTRGSGSL
;
A
#
# COMPACT_ATOMS: atom_id res chain seq x y z
N MET A 1 -2.39 -32.05 -5.38
CA MET A 1 -3.35 -31.28 -4.55
C MET A 1 -3.11 -29.81 -4.87
N ARG A 2 -3.93 -29.18 -5.72
CA ARG A 2 -3.79 -27.75 -6.00
C ARG A 2 -4.26 -27.00 -4.75
N SER A 3 -3.40 -26.22 -4.11
CA SER A 3 -3.85 -25.33 -3.05
C SER A 3 -4.93 -24.42 -3.65
N LYS A 4 -6.05 -24.24 -2.94
CA LYS A 4 -6.97 -23.16 -3.29
C LYS A 4 -6.15 -21.88 -3.19
N ALA A 5 -5.87 -21.24 -4.32
CA ALA A 5 -5.39 -19.87 -4.30
C ALA A 5 -6.52 -19.07 -3.63
N THR A 6 -6.28 -18.61 -2.39
CA THR A 6 -7.23 -17.75 -1.70
C THR A 6 -7.46 -16.52 -2.57
N GLN A 7 -8.73 -16.12 -2.73
CA GLN A 7 -9.08 -15.00 -3.59
C GLN A 7 -8.50 -13.72 -2.98
N LEU A 8 -7.84 -12.91 -3.81
CA LEU A 8 -7.31 -11.61 -3.41
C LEU A 8 -8.31 -10.53 -3.84
N SER A 9 -8.84 -9.79 -2.88
CA SER A 9 -9.68 -8.62 -3.12
C SER A 9 -8.79 -7.38 -3.18
N LEU A 10 -9.12 -6.45 -4.08
CA LEU A 10 -8.38 -5.20 -4.27
C LEU A 10 -9.35 -4.02 -4.32
N ILE A 11 -8.98 -2.94 -3.63
CA ILE A 11 -9.61 -1.63 -3.76
C ILE A 11 -8.54 -0.63 -4.16
N ILE A 12 -8.88 0.25 -5.10
CA ILE A 12 -8.05 1.40 -5.46
C ILE A 12 -8.93 2.64 -5.53
N SER A 13 -8.48 3.72 -4.91
CA SER A 13 -9.17 5.00 -4.86
C SER A 13 -8.17 6.16 -4.89
N TRP A 14 -8.68 7.36 -5.21
CA TRP A 14 -7.90 8.59 -5.22
C TRP A 14 -8.65 9.68 -4.47
N ALA A 15 -7.92 10.48 -3.70
CA ALA A 15 -8.46 11.63 -2.97
C ALA A 15 -7.42 12.75 -2.90
N ILE A 16 -7.89 13.98 -2.65
CA ILE A 16 -7.04 15.08 -2.19
C ILE A 16 -7.06 15.03 -0.67
N GLU A 17 -5.90 14.89 -0.04
CA GLU A 17 -5.78 14.75 1.41
C GLU A 17 -5.51 16.10 2.08
N GLN A 18 -5.35 16.11 3.40
CA GLN A 18 -5.16 17.32 4.21
C GLN A 18 -3.92 18.14 3.84
N ASP A 19 -2.94 17.52 3.20
CA ASP A 19 -1.73 18.17 2.69
C ASP A 19 -1.94 18.86 1.32
N ASN A 20 -3.18 18.89 0.82
CA ASN A 20 -3.58 19.38 -0.51
C ASN A 20 -2.89 18.64 -1.68
N ARG A 21 -2.43 17.41 -1.47
CA ARG A 21 -1.85 16.56 -2.51
C ARG A 21 -2.83 15.47 -2.90
N ARG A 22 -2.74 14.99 -4.14
CA ARG A 22 -3.48 13.82 -4.60
C ARG A 22 -2.78 12.54 -4.16
N TRP A 23 -3.50 11.73 -3.40
CA TRP A 23 -3.06 10.42 -2.95
C TRP A 23 -3.89 9.31 -3.59
N CYS A 24 -3.20 8.25 -3.98
CA CYS A 24 -3.79 6.98 -4.35
C CYS A 24 -3.74 6.05 -3.14
N HIS A 25 -4.89 5.55 -2.73
CA HIS A 25 -5.02 4.49 -1.73
C HIS A 25 -5.26 3.17 -2.46
N LEU A 26 -4.36 2.20 -2.27
CA LEU A 26 -4.50 0.84 -2.74
C LEU A 26 -4.56 -0.08 -1.52
N SER A 27 -5.59 -0.91 -1.42
CA SER A 27 -5.62 -1.97 -0.41
C SER A 27 -5.90 -3.34 -1.01
N ILE A 28 -5.34 -4.35 -0.37
CA ILE A 28 -5.59 -5.75 -0.68
C ILE A 28 -5.97 -6.53 0.56
N ALA A 29 -6.86 -7.50 0.39
CA ALA A 29 -7.31 -8.35 1.48
C ALA A 29 -7.58 -9.78 1.00
N ARG A 30 -7.48 -10.73 1.94
CA ARG A 30 -7.99 -12.09 1.77
C ARG A 30 -8.90 -12.41 2.95
N GLU A 31 -9.71 -13.44 2.83
CA GLU A 31 -10.73 -13.77 3.84
C GLU A 31 -10.14 -14.24 5.18
N ASP A 32 -9.06 -15.01 5.13
CA ASP A 32 -8.60 -15.84 6.25
C ASP A 32 -7.12 -15.68 6.59
N VAL A 33 -6.35 -14.99 5.74
CA VAL A 33 -4.90 -14.82 5.92
C VAL A 33 -4.46 -13.45 5.43
N LEU A 34 -3.50 -12.86 6.12
CA LEU A 34 -2.90 -11.60 5.66
C LEU A 34 -2.26 -11.80 4.29
N PRO A 35 -2.51 -10.91 3.31
CA PRO A 35 -1.76 -10.89 2.07
C PRO A 35 -0.25 -10.84 2.36
N SER A 36 0.54 -11.48 1.51
CA SER A 36 1.99 -11.47 1.65
C SER A 36 2.60 -10.14 1.18
N TYR A 37 3.86 -9.91 1.54
CA TYR A 37 4.64 -8.81 0.96
C TYR A 37 4.77 -8.95 -0.56
N ASP A 38 4.93 -10.17 -1.07
CA ASP A 38 4.98 -10.43 -2.51
C ASP A 38 3.67 -10.07 -3.21
N ASP A 39 2.52 -10.31 -2.57
CA ASP A 39 1.22 -9.87 -3.07
C ASP A 39 1.19 -8.34 -3.20
N LEU A 40 1.65 -7.61 -2.17
CA LEU A 40 1.74 -6.15 -2.20
C LEU A 40 2.66 -5.65 -3.31
N CYS A 41 3.87 -6.21 -3.44
CA CYS A 41 4.80 -5.83 -4.50
C CYS A 41 4.22 -6.08 -5.89
N HIS A 42 3.52 -7.20 -6.07
CA HIS A 42 2.89 -7.55 -7.33
C HIS A 42 1.78 -6.55 -7.70
N VAL A 43 0.82 -6.30 -6.80
CA VAL A 43 -0.29 -5.37 -7.08
C VAL A 43 0.20 -3.93 -7.23
N LYS A 44 1.17 -3.50 -6.41
CA LYS A 44 1.81 -2.18 -6.54
C LYS A 44 2.39 -2.01 -7.94
N ARG A 45 3.13 -3.00 -8.43
CA ARG A 45 3.73 -2.93 -9.78
C ARG A 45 2.67 -2.87 -10.86
N LEU A 46 1.58 -3.63 -10.73
CA LEU A 46 0.50 -3.68 -11.73
C LEU A 46 -0.33 -2.39 -11.78
N PHE A 47 -0.65 -1.81 -10.63
CA PHE A 47 -1.63 -0.71 -10.56
C PHE A 47 -0.98 0.67 -10.34
N LEU A 48 0.16 0.75 -9.66
CA LEU A 48 0.88 2.01 -9.39
C LEU A 48 2.13 2.17 -10.27
N GLY A 49 2.65 1.06 -10.82
CA GLY A 49 3.85 1.06 -11.66
C GLY A 49 5.13 0.67 -10.90
N ALA A 50 6.19 0.35 -11.65
CA ALA A 50 7.47 -0.11 -11.08
C ALA A 50 8.17 0.98 -10.25
N ASP A 51 8.07 2.24 -10.68
CA ASP A 51 8.80 3.37 -10.08
C ASP A 51 8.00 4.14 -9.02
N ALA A 52 6.71 3.84 -8.81
CA ALA A 52 5.91 4.51 -7.80
C ALA A 52 6.48 4.28 -6.39
N LYS A 53 6.71 5.35 -5.62
CA LYS A 53 7.11 5.23 -4.22
C LYS A 53 5.87 5.13 -3.34
N ALA A 54 5.44 3.91 -3.07
CA ALA A 54 4.29 3.62 -2.22
C ALA A 54 4.73 3.30 -0.78
N ILE A 55 3.94 3.71 0.19
CA ILE A 55 4.19 3.46 1.62
C ILE A 55 3.11 2.63 2.26
N GLN A 56 3.54 1.78 3.19
CA GLN A 56 2.70 1.17 4.19
C GLN A 56 2.86 1.96 5.49
N MET A 57 1.75 2.47 6.02
CA MET A 57 1.75 3.25 7.26
C MET A 57 1.36 2.34 8.43
N PHE A 58 2.11 2.42 9.52
CA PHE A 58 1.77 1.82 10.81
C PHE A 58 1.40 2.97 11.77
N PRO A 59 0.11 3.33 11.89
CA PRO A 59 -0.31 4.43 12.75
C PRO A 59 -0.11 4.07 14.24
N PRO A 60 -0.13 5.08 15.14
CA PRO A 60 -0.23 4.84 16.57
C PRO A 60 -1.40 3.88 16.89
N GLU A 61 -1.26 3.02 17.91
CA GLU A 61 -2.26 2.00 18.24
C GLU A 61 -3.67 2.61 18.47
N ALA A 62 -3.73 3.79 19.09
CA ALA A 62 -4.98 4.51 19.32
C ALA A 62 -5.68 5.00 18.03
N GLU A 63 -4.93 5.11 16.93
CA GLU A 63 -5.42 5.55 15.61
C GLU A 63 -5.51 4.37 14.62
N HIS A 64 -5.13 3.15 15.06
CA HIS A 64 -5.16 1.96 14.22
C HIS A 64 -6.59 1.41 14.10
N VAL A 65 -7.35 2.00 13.18
CA VAL A 65 -8.68 1.52 12.81
C VAL A 65 -8.57 0.50 11.68
N ASN A 66 -8.73 -0.79 11.99
CA ASN A 66 -8.78 -1.84 10.98
C ASN A 66 -10.17 -2.48 10.93
N ILE A 67 -10.92 -2.20 9.87
CA ILE A 67 -12.26 -2.77 9.63
C ILE A 67 -12.16 -4.24 9.17
N HIS A 68 -11.04 -4.63 8.56
CA HIS A 68 -10.85 -5.96 7.99
C HIS A 68 -9.51 -6.56 8.43
N SER A 69 -9.53 -7.56 9.32
CA SER A 69 -8.35 -8.10 10.02
C SER A 69 -7.17 -8.53 9.12
N TYR A 70 -7.44 -8.86 7.85
CA TYR A 70 -6.44 -9.30 6.88
C TYR A 70 -6.30 -8.36 5.68
N CYS A 71 -6.33 -7.05 5.93
CA CYS A 71 -6.17 -6.02 4.91
C CYS A 71 -4.79 -5.34 5.04
N LEU A 72 -4.12 -5.15 3.91
CA LEU A 72 -2.89 -4.36 3.80
C LEU A 72 -3.13 -3.16 2.89
N HIS A 73 -2.54 -2.03 3.28
CA HIS A 73 -2.74 -0.74 2.63
C HIS A 73 -1.40 -0.20 2.09
N LEU A 74 -1.48 0.41 0.91
CA LEU A 74 -0.44 1.21 0.30
C LEU A 74 -1.00 2.58 -0.03
N PHE A 75 -0.19 3.60 0.19
CA PHE A 75 -0.48 4.98 -0.19
C PHE A 75 0.61 5.48 -1.12
N TYR A 76 0.21 6.14 -2.20
CA TYR A 76 1.13 6.71 -3.18
C TYR A 76 0.68 8.13 -3.53
N CYS A 77 1.52 9.12 -3.26
CA CYS A 77 1.28 10.50 -3.67
C CYS A 77 1.60 10.64 -5.17
N THR A 78 0.65 11.12 -5.96
CA THR A 78 0.82 11.23 -7.42
C THR A 78 1.40 12.56 -7.89
N ASP A 79 1.52 13.55 -7.00
CA ASP A 79 1.97 14.89 -7.34
C ASP A 79 3.49 15.03 -7.17
N GLU A 80 3.96 14.98 -5.91
CA GLU A 80 5.37 15.04 -5.53
C GLU A 80 5.59 14.08 -4.36
N ASP A 81 6.70 13.32 -4.40
CA ASP A 81 7.15 12.48 -3.29
C ASP A 81 7.31 13.31 -2.02
N PRO A 82 6.42 13.18 -1.02
CA PRO A 82 6.46 13.98 0.19
C PRO A 82 7.48 13.44 1.21
N LEU A 83 8.06 12.27 0.94
CA LEU A 83 8.88 11.56 1.92
C LEU A 83 10.34 11.96 1.80
N PRO A 84 11.06 12.08 2.93
CA PRO A 84 12.49 12.28 2.90
C PRO A 84 13.21 11.23 2.05
N ASP A 85 14.34 11.63 1.48
CA ASP A 85 15.31 10.68 0.96
C ASP A 85 16.08 10.03 2.12
N PHE A 86 15.59 8.87 2.57
CA PHE A 86 16.23 8.09 3.62
C PHE A 86 17.57 7.48 3.18
N THR A 87 17.86 7.42 1.88
CA THR A 87 19.14 6.95 1.35
C THR A 87 20.25 8.00 1.49
N ARG A 88 19.88 9.27 1.77
CA ARG A 88 20.80 10.41 1.84
C ARG A 88 21.66 10.56 0.57
N GLY A 89 21.06 10.31 -0.59
CA GLY A 89 21.70 10.36 -1.90
C GLY A 89 22.48 9.10 -2.29
N SER A 90 22.51 8.06 -1.45
CA SER A 90 23.21 6.80 -1.77
C SER A 90 22.42 5.91 -2.75
N GLY A 91 21.11 6.10 -2.85
CA GLY A 91 20.23 5.25 -3.68
C GLY A 91 19.94 3.87 -3.09
N SER A 92 20.41 3.57 -1.87
CA SER A 92 20.07 2.34 -1.12
C SER A 92 19.41 2.70 0.20
N LEU A 93 18.30 2.02 0.49
CA LEU A 93 17.69 1.99 1.84
C LEU A 93 18.39 0.94 2.71
#